data_AF-A0A4Q5V326-F1
#
_entry.id   AF-A0A4Q5V326-F1
#
_cell.length_a   1.000
_cell.length_b   1.000
_cell.length_c   1.000
_cell.angle_alpha   90.00
_cell.angle_beta   90.00
_cell.angle_gamma   90.00
#
_symmetry.space_group_name_H-M   'P 1'
#
loop_
_entity.id
_entity.type
_entity.pdbx_description
1 polymer ?
#
loop_
_entity_poly.entity_id
_entity_poly.type
_entity_poly.pdbx_seq_one_letter_code
_entity_poly.pdbx_strand_id
1 'polypeptide(L)'
;MKEVADSFVLKMTDDVIVEAGNAYPPEIRPIRTTTVVQTLKSRRDQLVEQSLKYYRFISRDVVVHGSNESEFFHLSDENGLMNLKVYKINKDVRDTTYLLYNRTFDKKVTDELRLFGLNGDDKFYIDDNVRSKIKVRIIGGKGLDTFNIAGANRTHIYDLTTEKNEVLASRRTNNHFSSDVSVNSFNDSRYQYDRVHIPRINAGFNAEDGILLGVGMWVRRFGFRKDPYAYDHKFGALIAPSKSAAYQLKYHGEMNQLFFNKDLVLNAEFVNPTLNSFFGIGNTTEFDKDKGVDYYRVRYKYISGDVLIRTRPKDFLQLSAGPSFYHYWNDFTDNSDKILGSIATNNLADSLSIFSNKVYAGLRAKMDINYTNSEIFPTRGIRWITDFSRLYGLNEQSFSNTKITTDMTIYAKVSDVSKFSSVLRVGAGHIFNENFDFFQAVNLGSNNFLRGFRKNRFSGKTMFYAGTDLKYSLFRAKSKLLAGDVGMIGFYELGRVWAKQTSSGHFHHSYGGGLYFAPFDLVMLSGTVGFSEESVLFNFTLGTKFNLTF
;
A
#
# COMPACT_ATOMS: atom_id res chain seq x y z
N MET A 1 -1.41 -35.51 11.44
CA MET A 1 -0.30 -34.55 11.67
C MET A 1 0.27 -34.65 13.08
N LYS A 2 -0.53 -34.48 14.15
CA LYS A 2 -0.01 -34.54 15.53
C LYS A 2 0.75 -35.84 15.81
N GLU A 3 0.13 -36.98 15.52
CA GLU A 3 0.74 -38.31 15.69
C GLU A 3 2.08 -38.46 14.94
N VAL A 4 2.18 -37.90 13.73
CA VAL A 4 3.42 -37.91 12.94
C VAL A 4 4.51 -37.08 13.62
N ALA A 5 4.16 -35.88 14.12
CA ALA A 5 5.10 -35.02 14.83
C ALA A 5 5.54 -35.64 16.17
N ASP A 6 4.59 -36.20 16.94
CA ASP A 6 4.87 -36.89 18.20
C ASP A 6 5.78 -38.11 17.96
N SER A 7 5.49 -38.92 16.95
CA SER A 7 6.33 -40.07 16.55
C SER A 7 7.74 -39.66 16.17
N PHE A 8 7.90 -38.54 15.47
CA PHE A 8 9.22 -38.00 15.13
C PHE A 8 9.97 -37.52 16.38
N VAL A 9 9.31 -36.75 17.26
CA VAL A 9 9.92 -36.23 18.50
C VAL A 9 10.38 -37.36 19.41
N LEU A 10 9.58 -38.43 19.54
CA LEU A 10 9.95 -39.61 20.34
C LEU A 10 11.22 -40.31 19.83
N LYS A 11 11.51 -40.24 18.53
CA LYS A 11 12.74 -40.81 17.95
C LYS A 11 13.96 -39.89 18.11
N MET A 12 13.76 -38.60 18.35
CA MET A 12 14.83 -37.61 18.49
C MET A 12 15.22 -37.43 19.96
N THR A 13 15.72 -38.49 20.60
CA THR A 13 16.13 -38.44 22.01
C THR A 13 17.31 -37.49 22.24
N ASP A 14 17.54 -37.12 23.49
CA ASP A 14 18.69 -36.29 23.86
C ASP A 14 20.02 -36.90 23.42
N ASP A 15 20.17 -38.23 23.55
CA ASP A 15 21.38 -38.95 23.16
C ASP A 15 21.61 -38.88 21.65
N VAL A 16 20.56 -39.07 20.84
CA VAL A 16 20.64 -38.94 19.38
C VAL A 16 21.09 -37.53 18.97
N ILE A 17 20.57 -36.49 19.63
CA ILE A 17 20.96 -35.11 19.34
C ILE A 17 22.40 -34.81 19.77
N VAL A 18 22.83 -35.34 20.92
CA VAL A 18 24.21 -35.19 21.42
C VAL A 18 25.20 -35.92 20.51
N GLU A 19 24.88 -37.15 20.10
CA GLU A 19 25.70 -37.95 19.18
C GLU A 19 25.87 -37.22 17.84
N ALA A 20 24.77 -36.69 17.27
CA ALA A 20 24.84 -35.88 16.05
C ALA A 20 25.69 -34.61 16.23
N GLY A 21 25.62 -33.96 17.39
CA GLY A 21 26.47 -32.82 17.72
C GLY A 21 27.96 -33.17 17.85
N ASN A 22 28.28 -34.40 18.23
CA ASN A 22 29.64 -34.91 18.33
C ASN A 22 30.21 -35.40 16.99
N ALA A 23 29.38 -35.54 15.95
CA ALA A 23 29.84 -35.91 14.61
C ALA A 23 30.66 -34.79 13.91
N TYR A 24 30.71 -33.58 14.46
CA TYR A 24 31.59 -32.52 13.94
C TYR A 24 33.08 -32.92 14.03
N PRO A 25 33.94 -32.38 13.15
CA PRO A 25 35.40 -32.54 13.26
C PRO A 25 35.93 -32.04 14.61
N PRO A 26 37.00 -32.65 15.18
CA PRO A 26 37.55 -32.29 16.50
C PRO A 26 37.82 -30.80 16.69
N GLU A 27 38.22 -30.10 15.64
CA GLU A 27 38.54 -28.67 15.64
C GLU A 27 37.30 -27.79 15.81
N ILE A 28 36.13 -28.27 15.37
CA ILE A 28 34.85 -27.53 15.41
C ILE A 28 34.05 -27.84 16.68
N ARG A 29 34.21 -29.05 17.22
CA ARG A 29 33.49 -29.51 18.43
C ARG A 29 33.49 -28.48 19.58
N PRO A 30 34.65 -27.96 20.05
CA PRO A 30 34.67 -27.04 21.18
C PRO A 30 34.04 -25.68 20.87
N ILE A 31 33.90 -25.32 19.58
CA ILE A 31 33.40 -24.01 19.14
C ILE A 31 31.87 -24.02 19.00
N ARG A 32 31.29 -25.11 18.48
CA ARG A 32 29.91 -25.12 17.98
C ARG A 32 29.00 -26.15 18.63
N THR A 33 29.51 -27.29 19.10
CA THR A 33 28.68 -28.45 19.47
C THR A 33 27.67 -28.10 20.56
N THR A 34 28.10 -27.44 21.65
CA THR A 34 27.21 -27.08 22.76
C THR A 34 26.02 -26.23 22.31
N THR A 35 26.29 -25.16 21.55
CA THR A 35 25.23 -24.26 21.06
C THR A 35 24.27 -24.96 20.11
N VAL A 36 24.78 -25.80 19.21
CA VAL A 36 23.94 -26.54 18.25
C VAL A 36 23.05 -27.56 18.95
N VAL A 37 23.61 -28.37 19.86
CA VAL A 37 22.87 -29.38 20.62
C VAL A 37 21.75 -28.73 21.43
N GLN A 38 22.05 -27.65 22.17
CA GLN A 38 21.04 -26.92 22.94
C GLN A 38 19.94 -26.35 22.03
N THR A 39 20.31 -25.79 20.87
CA THR A 39 19.35 -25.27 19.89
C THR A 39 18.46 -26.39 19.33
N LEU A 40 19.01 -27.56 19.01
CA LEU A 40 18.26 -28.69 18.47
C LEU A 40 17.30 -29.29 19.50
N LYS A 41 17.72 -29.46 20.76
CA LYS A 41 16.83 -29.89 21.84
C LYS A 41 15.66 -28.93 21.99
N SER A 42 15.94 -27.63 22.11
CA SER A 42 14.89 -26.59 22.21
C SER A 42 13.92 -26.61 21.02
N ARG A 43 14.43 -26.77 19.79
CA ARG A 43 13.59 -26.87 18.58
C ARG A 43 12.72 -28.12 18.57
N ARG A 44 13.27 -29.28 18.95
CA ARG A 44 12.51 -30.53 19.07
C ARG A 44 11.38 -30.37 20.08
N ASP A 45 11.64 -29.78 21.23
CA ASP A 45 10.66 -29.62 22.30
C ASP A 45 9.48 -28.73 21.87
N GLN A 46 9.71 -27.80 20.94
CA GLN A 46 8.67 -26.95 20.34
C GLN A 46 8.05 -27.53 19.05
N LEU A 47 8.59 -28.63 18.51
CA LEU A 47 8.31 -29.07 17.14
C LEU A 47 6.85 -29.45 16.94
N VAL A 48 6.23 -30.13 17.92
CA VAL A 48 4.80 -30.54 17.84
C VAL A 48 3.91 -29.30 17.72
N GLU A 49 4.13 -28.31 18.58
CA GLU A 49 3.36 -27.07 18.56
C GLU A 49 3.54 -26.31 17.23
N GLN A 50 4.79 -26.12 16.79
CA GLN A 50 5.07 -25.42 15.54
C GLN A 50 4.53 -26.17 14.32
N SER A 51 4.58 -27.51 14.33
CA SER A 51 4.02 -28.35 13.26
C SER A 51 2.50 -28.21 13.17
N LEU A 52 1.80 -28.17 14.30
CA LEU A 52 0.35 -27.95 14.32
C LEU A 52 -0.03 -26.53 13.89
N LYS A 53 0.76 -25.53 14.28
CA LYS A 53 0.59 -24.15 13.83
C LYS A 53 0.76 -24.05 12.32
N TYR A 54 1.82 -24.64 11.77
CA TYR A 54 2.06 -24.68 10.33
C TYR A 54 0.97 -25.45 9.59
N TYR A 55 0.53 -26.60 10.10
CA TYR A 55 -0.57 -27.39 9.55
C TYR A 55 -1.86 -26.58 9.44
N ARG A 56 -2.26 -25.88 10.50
CA ARG A 56 -3.47 -25.02 10.49
C ARG A 56 -3.33 -23.89 9.47
N PHE A 57 -2.15 -23.31 9.35
CA PHE A 57 -1.86 -22.24 8.39
C PHE A 57 -2.03 -22.71 6.93
N ILE A 58 -1.41 -23.83 6.55
CA ILE A 58 -1.51 -24.35 5.17
C ILE A 58 -2.85 -25.04 4.87
N SER A 59 -3.60 -25.43 5.90
CA SER A 59 -4.89 -26.13 5.75
C SER A 59 -6.11 -25.20 5.74
N ARG A 60 -5.89 -23.89 5.88
CA ARG A 60 -6.97 -22.90 5.83
C ARG A 60 -7.58 -22.79 4.44
N ASP A 61 -6.74 -22.65 3.41
CA ASP A 61 -7.13 -22.63 2.02
C ASP A 61 -6.40 -23.77 1.29
N VAL A 62 -7.11 -24.86 0.99
CA VAL A 62 -6.50 -26.04 0.39
C VAL A 62 -6.76 -26.04 -1.11
N VAL A 63 -5.69 -26.23 -1.88
CA VAL A 63 -5.74 -26.45 -3.33
C VAL A 63 -5.44 -27.92 -3.59
N VAL A 64 -6.30 -28.58 -4.36
CA VAL A 64 -6.11 -29.94 -4.87
C VAL A 64 -6.12 -29.84 -6.39
N HIS A 65 -5.02 -30.23 -7.01
CA HIS A 65 -4.88 -30.27 -8.45
C HIS A 65 -5.06 -31.70 -8.94
N GLY A 66 -5.77 -31.85 -10.06
CA GLY A 66 -5.72 -33.01 -10.92
C GLY A 66 -4.45 -33.01 -11.77
N SER A 67 -4.51 -33.72 -12.88
CA SER A 67 -3.44 -33.80 -13.87
C SER A 67 -3.92 -33.22 -15.21
N ASN A 68 -3.24 -33.50 -16.32
CA ASN A 68 -3.76 -33.15 -17.65
C ASN A 68 -4.57 -34.29 -18.28
N GLU A 69 -5.02 -35.23 -17.44
CA GLU A 69 -5.83 -36.41 -17.78
C GLU A 69 -7.18 -36.30 -17.06
N SER A 70 -8.14 -37.16 -17.44
CA SER A 70 -9.45 -37.18 -16.79
C SER A 70 -9.39 -37.71 -15.35
N GLU A 71 -9.99 -36.98 -14.41
CA GLU A 71 -10.16 -37.38 -13.02
C GLU A 71 -11.61 -37.28 -12.51
N PHE A 72 -11.92 -38.12 -11.52
CA PHE A 72 -13.18 -38.12 -10.80
C PHE A 72 -12.97 -37.59 -9.38
N PHE A 73 -13.47 -36.38 -9.13
CA PHE A 73 -13.48 -35.72 -7.83
C PHE A 73 -14.80 -36.01 -7.12
N HIS A 74 -14.74 -36.76 -6.01
CA HIS A 74 -15.91 -37.11 -5.22
C HIS A 74 -15.82 -36.51 -3.82
N LEU A 75 -16.80 -35.66 -3.50
CA LEU A 75 -16.98 -35.07 -2.17
C LEU A 75 -18.18 -35.71 -1.47
N SER A 76 -17.93 -36.31 -0.33
CA SER A 76 -18.94 -36.94 0.53
C SER A 76 -18.88 -36.39 1.96
N ASP A 77 -19.92 -36.66 2.74
CA ASP A 77 -19.94 -36.43 4.18
C ASP A 77 -19.57 -37.73 4.92
N GLU A 78 -18.47 -37.71 5.66
CA GLU A 78 -18.05 -38.80 6.54
C GLU A 78 -18.09 -38.29 7.99
N ASN A 79 -19.14 -38.66 8.74
CA ASN A 79 -19.37 -38.28 10.14
C ASN A 79 -19.39 -36.76 10.39
N GLY A 80 -20.02 -35.99 9.50
CA GLY A 80 -20.12 -34.53 9.58
C GLY A 80 -18.86 -33.79 9.11
N LEU A 81 -17.86 -34.53 8.61
CA LEU A 81 -16.66 -33.98 8.00
C LEU A 81 -16.70 -34.19 6.48
N MET A 82 -16.15 -33.23 5.74
CA MET A 82 -16.12 -33.30 4.27
C MET A 82 -14.95 -34.17 3.83
N ASN A 83 -15.20 -35.30 3.20
CA ASN A 83 -14.15 -36.16 2.64
C ASN A 83 -14.04 -35.96 1.12
N LEU A 84 -12.82 -35.74 0.62
CA LEU A 84 -12.52 -35.67 -0.80
C LEU A 84 -11.73 -36.91 -1.20
N LYS A 85 -12.23 -37.61 -2.21
CA LYS A 85 -11.50 -38.65 -2.95
C LYS A 85 -11.33 -38.22 -4.40
N VAL A 86 -10.14 -38.40 -4.95
CA VAL A 86 -9.84 -38.14 -6.36
C VAL A 86 -9.36 -39.44 -6.99
N TYR A 87 -10.00 -39.86 -8.08
CA TYR A 87 -9.65 -41.07 -8.80
C TYR A 87 -9.21 -40.73 -10.22
N LYS A 88 -8.26 -41.51 -10.75
CA LYS A 88 -7.95 -41.47 -12.18
C LYS A 88 -9.10 -42.07 -12.98
N ILE A 89 -9.53 -41.43 -14.06
CA ILE A 89 -10.46 -42.01 -15.03
C ILE A 89 -9.64 -42.60 -16.18
N ASN A 90 -9.75 -43.91 -16.39
CA ASN A 90 -9.17 -44.54 -17.57
C ASN A 90 -10.16 -44.50 -18.74
N LYS A 91 -9.82 -43.80 -19.83
CA LYS A 91 -10.67 -43.65 -21.03
C LYS A 91 -10.95 -44.98 -21.74
N ASP A 92 -10.04 -45.95 -21.65
CA ASP A 92 -10.16 -47.23 -22.36
C ASP A 92 -11.12 -48.22 -21.67
N VAL A 93 -11.30 -48.09 -20.35
CA VAL A 93 -12.07 -49.07 -19.54
C VAL A 93 -13.22 -48.42 -18.76
N ARG A 94 -13.37 -47.08 -18.81
CA ARG A 94 -14.29 -46.28 -17.97
C ARG A 94 -14.18 -46.61 -16.48
N ASP A 95 -12.98 -46.97 -16.05
CA ASP A 95 -12.70 -47.41 -14.69
C ASP A 95 -12.21 -46.23 -13.81
N THR A 96 -12.69 -46.20 -12.56
CA THR A 96 -12.30 -45.25 -11.50
C THR A 96 -11.54 -45.93 -10.35
N THR A 97 -10.85 -47.04 -10.60
CA THR A 97 -10.22 -47.87 -9.54
C THR A 97 -9.00 -47.25 -8.86
N TYR A 98 -8.29 -46.30 -9.49
CA TYR A 98 -7.03 -45.79 -8.92
C TYR A 98 -7.24 -44.50 -8.12
N LEU A 99 -7.20 -44.61 -6.79
CA LEU A 99 -7.29 -43.50 -5.85
C LEU A 99 -5.99 -42.70 -5.82
N LEU A 100 -6.03 -41.47 -6.33
CA LEU A 100 -4.91 -40.53 -6.38
C LEU A 100 -4.77 -39.71 -5.08
N TYR A 101 -5.89 -39.34 -4.48
CA TYR A 101 -5.92 -38.46 -3.33
C TYR A 101 -7.10 -38.78 -2.41
N ASN A 102 -6.86 -38.77 -1.10
CA ASN A 102 -7.91 -38.90 -0.09
C ASN A 102 -7.61 -37.99 1.10
N ARG A 103 -8.51 -37.07 1.40
CA ARG A 103 -8.38 -36.19 2.57
C ARG A 103 -9.74 -35.78 3.14
N THR A 104 -9.83 -35.82 4.46
CA THR A 104 -10.96 -35.29 5.23
C THR A 104 -10.68 -33.87 5.71
N PHE A 105 -11.67 -32.99 5.58
CA PHE A 105 -11.61 -31.57 5.91
C PHE A 105 -12.61 -31.23 7.01
N ASP A 106 -12.10 -30.57 8.05
CA ASP A 106 -12.89 -30.01 9.14
C ASP A 106 -13.02 -28.48 8.95
N LYS A 107 -14.25 -27.97 9.02
CA LYS A 107 -14.53 -26.52 8.95
C LYS A 107 -13.82 -25.71 10.04
N LYS A 108 -13.45 -26.33 11.16
CA LYS A 108 -12.66 -25.68 12.22
C LYS A 108 -11.24 -25.32 11.76
N VAL A 109 -10.74 -25.98 10.71
CA VAL A 109 -9.38 -25.78 10.19
C VAL A 109 -9.40 -25.22 8.77
N THR A 110 -10.30 -25.71 7.92
CA THR A 110 -10.40 -25.34 6.50
C THR A 110 -11.56 -24.38 6.25
N ASP A 111 -11.28 -23.26 5.57
CA ASP A 111 -12.25 -22.27 5.15
C ASP A 111 -12.66 -22.47 3.68
N GLU A 112 -11.70 -22.84 2.83
CA GLU A 112 -11.90 -22.97 1.39
C GLU A 112 -11.16 -24.19 0.82
N LEU A 113 -11.84 -24.94 -0.03
CA LEU A 113 -11.29 -26.03 -0.83
C LEU A 113 -11.40 -25.67 -2.32
N ARG A 114 -10.28 -25.71 -3.03
CA ARG A 114 -10.20 -25.42 -4.47
C ARG A 114 -9.78 -26.67 -5.21
N LEU A 115 -10.62 -27.13 -6.12
CA LEU A 115 -10.39 -28.27 -6.99
C LEU A 115 -10.07 -27.75 -8.39
N PHE A 116 -8.97 -28.20 -8.97
CA PHE A 116 -8.58 -27.89 -10.34
C PHE A 116 -8.52 -29.19 -11.13
N GLY A 117 -9.32 -29.32 -12.19
CA GLY A 117 -9.22 -30.42 -13.16
C GLY A 117 -8.07 -30.25 -14.16
N LEU A 118 -7.74 -28.98 -14.49
CA LEU A 118 -6.69 -28.58 -15.44
C LEU A 118 -7.02 -28.94 -16.90
N ASN A 119 -6.75 -30.16 -17.36
CA ASN A 119 -7.15 -30.61 -18.70
C ASN A 119 -7.72 -32.02 -18.59
N GLY A 120 -8.60 -32.38 -19.51
CA GLY A 120 -9.24 -33.69 -19.51
C GLY A 120 -10.75 -33.54 -19.42
N ASP A 121 -11.46 -34.67 -19.52
CA ASP A 121 -12.90 -34.69 -19.33
C ASP A 121 -13.16 -35.07 -17.87
N ASP A 122 -13.20 -34.08 -16.98
CA ASP A 122 -13.24 -34.26 -15.53
C ASP A 122 -14.67 -34.37 -15.00
N LYS A 123 -14.80 -35.06 -13.87
CA LYS A 123 -16.10 -35.27 -13.21
C LYS A 123 -16.05 -34.82 -11.76
N PHE A 124 -16.89 -33.85 -11.42
CA PHE A 124 -16.99 -33.30 -10.07
C PHE A 124 -18.35 -33.63 -9.44
N TYR A 125 -18.33 -34.49 -8.43
CA TYR A 125 -19.53 -34.97 -7.74
C TYR A 125 -19.50 -34.55 -6.28
N ILE A 126 -20.56 -33.86 -5.84
CA ILE A 126 -20.80 -33.55 -4.43
C ILE A 126 -22.11 -34.19 -4.02
N ASP A 127 -22.03 -35.14 -3.08
CA ASP A 127 -23.17 -35.91 -2.62
C ASP A 127 -24.26 -35.02 -2.00
N ASP A 128 -25.50 -35.46 -2.14
CA ASP A 128 -26.68 -34.73 -1.69
C ASP A 128 -26.75 -34.55 -0.18
N ASN A 129 -26.01 -35.33 0.60
CA ASN A 129 -25.92 -35.29 2.06
C ASN A 129 -24.84 -34.30 2.57
N VAL A 130 -23.99 -33.76 1.69
CA VAL A 130 -22.94 -32.81 2.09
C VAL A 130 -23.55 -31.48 2.54
N ARG A 131 -23.31 -31.10 3.79
CA ARG A 131 -23.86 -29.87 4.44
C ARG A 131 -22.79 -28.95 5.03
N SER A 132 -21.52 -29.13 4.66
CA SER A 132 -20.41 -28.35 5.19
C SER A 132 -20.52 -26.84 4.90
N LYS A 133 -20.00 -26.02 5.82
CA LYS A 133 -19.81 -24.57 5.63
C LYS A 133 -18.51 -24.24 4.88
N ILE A 134 -17.68 -25.24 4.57
CA ILE A 134 -16.46 -25.06 3.76
C ILE A 134 -16.89 -24.58 2.37
N LYS A 135 -16.26 -23.52 1.88
CA LYS A 135 -16.52 -23.04 0.51
C LYS A 135 -15.77 -23.93 -0.47
N VAL A 136 -16.46 -24.44 -1.48
CA VAL A 136 -15.83 -25.25 -2.53
C VAL A 136 -15.75 -24.42 -3.82
N ARG A 137 -14.58 -24.38 -4.44
CA ARG A 137 -14.38 -23.84 -5.78
C ARG A 137 -13.93 -24.97 -6.68
N ILE A 138 -14.60 -25.10 -7.81
CA ILE A 138 -14.30 -26.11 -8.81
C ILE A 138 -13.94 -25.36 -10.08
N ILE A 139 -12.71 -25.57 -10.54
CA ILE A 139 -12.19 -25.04 -11.79
C ILE A 139 -12.04 -26.26 -12.66
N GLY A 140 -12.88 -26.37 -13.69
CA GLY A 140 -12.90 -27.51 -14.61
C GLY A 140 -11.56 -27.61 -15.32
N GLY A 141 -11.40 -26.83 -16.38
CA GLY A 141 -10.16 -26.86 -17.11
C GLY A 141 -10.42 -26.77 -18.59
N LYS A 142 -9.51 -27.31 -19.40
CA LYS A 142 -9.80 -27.52 -20.81
C LYS A 142 -10.33 -28.94 -21.00
N GLY A 143 -11.58 -29.08 -21.46
CA GLY A 143 -12.17 -30.38 -21.78
C GLY A 143 -13.68 -30.40 -21.63
N LEU A 144 -14.28 -31.59 -21.62
CA LEU A 144 -15.71 -31.76 -21.44
C LEU A 144 -16.03 -32.17 -20.00
N ASP A 145 -16.21 -31.18 -19.15
CA ASP A 145 -16.35 -31.38 -17.71
C ASP A 145 -17.80 -31.59 -17.29
N THR A 146 -18.00 -32.46 -16.29
CA THR A 146 -19.31 -32.77 -15.72
C THR A 146 -19.38 -32.32 -14.27
N PHE A 147 -20.40 -31.52 -13.94
CA PHE A 147 -20.65 -31.00 -12.60
C PHE A 147 -21.96 -31.56 -12.04
N ASN A 148 -21.87 -32.44 -11.04
CA ASN A 148 -23.01 -32.95 -10.29
C ASN A 148 -22.94 -32.48 -8.84
N ILE A 149 -23.44 -31.28 -8.57
CA ILE A 149 -23.37 -30.62 -7.26
C ILE A 149 -24.73 -30.76 -6.55
N ALA A 150 -24.98 -31.92 -5.95
CA ALA A 150 -26.23 -32.20 -5.24
C ALA A 150 -26.21 -31.68 -3.77
N GLY A 151 -25.03 -31.52 -3.18
CA GLY A 151 -24.82 -31.00 -1.83
C GLY A 151 -25.27 -29.54 -1.62
N ALA A 152 -25.50 -29.13 -0.36
CA ALA A 152 -25.98 -27.78 -0.01
C ALA A 152 -24.89 -26.87 0.58
N ASN A 153 -23.63 -27.20 0.33
CA ASN A 153 -22.48 -26.35 0.64
C ASN A 153 -22.37 -25.17 -0.34
N ARG A 154 -21.63 -24.13 0.04
CA ARG A 154 -21.42 -22.97 -0.84
C ARG A 154 -20.40 -23.34 -1.92
N THR A 155 -20.89 -23.57 -3.14
CA THR A 155 -20.05 -24.01 -4.27
C THR A 155 -19.96 -22.94 -5.35
N HIS A 156 -18.78 -22.80 -5.94
CA HIS A 156 -18.53 -21.97 -7.11
C HIS A 156 -17.92 -22.84 -8.22
N ILE A 157 -18.52 -22.85 -9.41
CA ILE A 157 -17.99 -23.57 -10.57
C ILE A 157 -17.48 -22.58 -11.61
N TYR A 158 -16.34 -22.89 -12.21
CA TYR A 158 -15.62 -22.08 -13.20
C TYR A 158 -15.27 -22.95 -14.38
N ASP A 159 -15.65 -22.51 -15.59
CA ASP A 159 -15.30 -23.20 -16.81
C ASP A 159 -15.52 -22.34 -18.07
N LEU A 160 -15.17 -22.86 -19.24
CA LEU A 160 -15.41 -22.22 -20.52
C LEU A 160 -16.86 -22.43 -20.99
N THR A 161 -17.51 -21.35 -21.46
CA THR A 161 -18.82 -21.46 -22.14
C THR A 161 -18.70 -21.99 -23.57
N THR A 162 -17.49 -22.03 -24.13
CA THR A 162 -17.22 -22.50 -25.49
C THR A 162 -17.11 -24.02 -25.59
N GLU A 163 -17.04 -24.72 -24.45
CA GLU A 163 -16.95 -26.17 -24.35
C GLU A 163 -18.32 -26.75 -23.94
N LYS A 164 -18.59 -28.01 -24.29
CA LYS A 164 -19.89 -28.66 -24.04
C LYS A 164 -19.96 -29.24 -22.62
N ASN A 165 -19.69 -28.39 -21.63
CA ASN A 165 -19.71 -28.77 -20.22
C ASN A 165 -21.14 -29.09 -19.75
N GLU A 166 -21.28 -30.09 -18.90
CA GLU A 166 -22.57 -30.58 -18.42
C GLU A 166 -22.75 -30.27 -16.92
N VAL A 167 -23.86 -29.60 -16.57
CA VAL A 167 -24.23 -29.33 -15.16
C VAL A 167 -25.49 -30.13 -14.83
N LEU A 168 -25.32 -31.27 -14.17
CA LEU A 168 -26.40 -32.20 -13.82
C LEU A 168 -27.18 -31.74 -12.58
N ALA A 169 -26.47 -31.21 -11.59
CA ALA A 169 -27.06 -30.64 -10.39
C ALA A 169 -26.22 -29.44 -9.91
N SER A 170 -26.88 -28.42 -9.34
CA SER A 170 -26.22 -27.16 -8.96
C SER A 170 -26.80 -26.56 -7.68
N ARG A 171 -27.06 -27.38 -6.66
CA ARG A 171 -27.65 -26.91 -5.40
C ARG A 171 -26.70 -25.93 -4.71
N ARG A 172 -27.22 -24.74 -4.34
CA ARG A 172 -26.47 -23.63 -3.70
C ARG A 172 -25.13 -23.31 -4.42
N THR A 173 -25.14 -23.39 -5.74
CA THR A 173 -23.96 -23.23 -6.58
C THR A 173 -24.04 -21.94 -7.38
N ASN A 174 -22.95 -21.17 -7.39
CA ASN A 174 -22.81 -20.01 -8.27
C ASN A 174 -21.99 -20.42 -9.50
N ASN A 175 -22.58 -20.29 -10.69
CA ASN A 175 -21.91 -20.56 -11.96
C ASN A 175 -21.13 -19.31 -12.44
N HIS A 176 -19.85 -19.49 -12.75
CA HIS A 176 -18.92 -18.47 -13.25
C HIS A 176 -18.34 -18.86 -14.62
N PHE A 177 -19.09 -19.62 -15.43
CA PHE A 177 -18.66 -19.97 -16.78
C PHE A 177 -18.44 -18.70 -17.61
N SER A 178 -17.37 -18.67 -18.40
CA SER A 178 -16.99 -17.52 -19.21
C SER A 178 -16.45 -17.94 -20.57
N SER A 179 -16.53 -17.06 -21.57
CA SER A 179 -15.81 -17.27 -22.84
C SER A 179 -14.33 -16.88 -22.76
N ASP A 180 -13.91 -16.23 -21.68
CA ASP A 180 -12.51 -15.88 -21.43
C ASP A 180 -11.75 -17.08 -20.83
N VAL A 181 -10.74 -17.58 -21.54
CA VAL A 181 -9.81 -18.64 -21.12
C VAL A 181 -9.14 -18.38 -19.77
N SER A 182 -9.02 -17.13 -19.33
CA SER A 182 -8.51 -16.80 -18.00
C SER A 182 -9.37 -17.38 -16.86
N VAL A 183 -10.63 -17.75 -17.14
CA VAL A 183 -11.54 -18.43 -16.20
C VAL A 183 -11.04 -19.81 -15.75
N ASN A 184 -10.12 -20.43 -16.49
CA ASN A 184 -9.49 -21.71 -16.12
C ASN A 184 -8.00 -21.54 -15.77
N SER A 185 -7.53 -20.29 -15.61
CA SER A 185 -6.13 -20.03 -15.25
C SER A 185 -5.74 -20.68 -13.92
N PHE A 186 -4.63 -21.42 -13.96
CA PHE A 186 -3.93 -21.99 -12.81
C PHE A 186 -2.60 -21.26 -12.62
N ASN A 187 -2.29 -20.88 -11.38
CA ASN A 187 -1.00 -20.28 -11.05
C ASN A 187 -0.55 -20.73 -9.65
N ASP A 188 0.36 -21.70 -9.62
CA ASP A 188 0.89 -22.31 -8.39
C ASP A 188 1.81 -21.36 -7.60
N SER A 189 2.46 -20.42 -8.28
CA SER A 189 3.41 -19.47 -7.67
C SER A 189 2.76 -18.31 -6.89
N ARG A 190 1.42 -18.24 -6.84
CA ARG A 190 0.66 -17.12 -6.25
C ARG A 190 0.18 -17.32 -4.82
N TYR A 191 0.54 -18.41 -4.13
CA TYR A 191 0.20 -18.51 -2.71
C TYR A 191 0.94 -17.41 -1.93
N GLN A 192 0.21 -16.33 -1.65
CA GLN A 192 0.64 -15.24 -0.79
C GLN A 192 -0.22 -15.25 0.46
N TYR A 193 0.43 -15.16 1.61
CA TYR A 193 -0.23 -15.19 2.91
C TYR A 193 -0.64 -13.80 3.36
N ASP A 194 -1.76 -13.72 4.07
CA ASP A 194 -2.23 -12.48 4.69
C ASP A 194 -1.13 -11.85 5.55
N ARG A 195 -0.90 -10.55 5.39
CA ARG A 195 0.14 -9.81 6.10
C ARG A 195 -0.48 -8.78 7.00
N VAL A 196 -0.09 -8.79 8.26
CA VAL A 196 -0.40 -7.74 9.23
C VAL A 196 0.91 -7.17 9.73
N HIS A 197 1.16 -5.90 9.42
CA HIS A 197 2.32 -5.17 9.91
C HIS A 197 1.85 -4.17 10.97
N ILE A 198 2.08 -4.50 12.24
CA ILE A 198 1.76 -3.66 13.40
C ILE A 198 2.77 -3.93 14.54
N PRO A 199 3.25 -2.89 15.25
CA PRO A 199 3.15 -1.46 14.92
C PRO A 199 4.16 -1.07 13.83
N ARG A 200 3.73 -0.23 12.88
CA ARG A 200 4.63 0.50 11.99
C ARG A 200 5.04 1.79 12.67
N ILE A 201 6.29 1.94 13.05
CA ILE A 201 6.81 3.15 13.72
C ILE A 201 7.59 3.97 12.69
N ASN A 202 7.29 5.27 12.61
CA ASN A 202 8.07 6.23 11.84
C ASN A 202 8.44 7.41 12.75
N ALA A 203 9.62 8.00 12.54
CA ALA A 203 10.04 9.19 13.25
C ALA A 203 10.78 10.12 12.29
N GLY A 204 10.63 11.43 12.47
CA GLY A 204 11.27 12.43 11.63
C GLY A 204 11.53 13.72 12.39
N PHE A 205 12.39 14.56 11.83
CA PHE A 205 12.59 15.91 12.32
C PHE A 205 12.77 16.87 11.15
N ASN A 206 12.01 17.95 11.14
CA ASN A 206 12.24 19.05 10.21
C ASN A 206 12.10 20.40 10.93
N ALA A 207 12.74 21.44 10.41
CA ALA A 207 12.75 22.76 11.05
C ALA A 207 11.35 23.39 11.21
N GLU A 208 10.37 22.98 10.40
CA GLU A 208 9.04 23.58 10.35
C GLU A 208 8.06 22.91 11.34
N ASP A 209 8.02 21.58 11.34
CA ASP A 209 7.10 20.75 12.14
C ASP A 209 7.75 20.23 13.44
N GLY A 210 9.07 20.34 13.60
CA GLY A 210 9.80 19.84 14.76
C GLY A 210 9.90 18.30 14.77
N ILE A 211 9.78 17.70 15.96
CA ILE A 211 9.82 16.24 16.12
C ILE A 211 8.49 15.63 15.66
N LEU A 212 8.57 14.62 14.80
CA LEU A 212 7.45 13.88 14.26
C LEU A 212 7.50 12.43 14.72
N LEU A 213 6.42 11.95 15.33
CA LEU A 213 6.30 10.55 15.77
C LEU A 213 5.04 9.93 15.15
N GLY A 214 5.21 8.84 14.44
CA GLY A 214 4.13 8.16 13.72
C GLY A 214 3.99 6.70 14.11
N VAL A 215 2.75 6.25 14.25
CA VAL A 215 2.39 4.83 14.41
C VAL A 215 1.37 4.43 13.35
N GLY A 216 1.43 3.20 12.86
CA GLY A 216 0.48 2.70 11.88
C GLY A 216 0.23 1.21 11.92
N MET A 217 -0.83 0.81 11.24
CA MET A 217 -1.26 -0.56 11.04
C MET A 217 -1.49 -0.79 9.55
N TRP A 218 -0.97 -1.89 9.04
CA TRP A 218 -1.17 -2.30 7.65
C TRP A 218 -1.69 -3.74 7.60
N VAL A 219 -2.87 -3.93 7.02
CA VAL A 219 -3.53 -5.23 6.85
C VAL A 219 -3.72 -5.48 5.36
N ARG A 220 -2.99 -6.47 4.83
CA ARG A 220 -3.15 -6.96 3.46
C ARG A 220 -3.72 -8.36 3.50
N ARG A 221 -4.81 -8.59 2.76
CA ARG A 221 -5.33 -9.95 2.57
C ARG A 221 -5.40 -10.33 1.11
N PHE A 222 -5.09 -11.60 0.86
CA PHE A 222 -5.13 -12.19 -0.47
C PHE A 222 -6.45 -12.92 -0.67
N GLY A 223 -6.82 -13.13 -1.93
CA GLY A 223 -8.07 -13.80 -2.26
C GLY A 223 -7.98 -14.52 -3.59
N PHE A 224 -8.88 -15.48 -3.80
CA PHE A 224 -8.95 -16.24 -5.05
C PHE A 224 -9.11 -15.28 -6.24
N ARG A 225 -8.14 -15.32 -7.17
CA ARG A 225 -8.07 -14.47 -8.36
C ARG A 225 -8.17 -12.97 -8.08
N LYS A 226 -7.63 -12.53 -6.94
CA LYS A 226 -7.54 -11.12 -6.59
C LYS A 226 -6.09 -10.66 -6.67
N ASP A 227 -5.66 -10.24 -7.85
CA ASP A 227 -4.34 -9.68 -8.06
C ASP A 227 -4.34 -8.15 -7.94
N PRO A 228 -3.29 -7.54 -7.35
CA PRO A 228 -2.20 -8.18 -6.61
C PRO A 228 -2.59 -8.69 -5.20
N TYR A 229 -3.76 -8.30 -4.68
CA TYR A 229 -4.33 -8.72 -3.40
C TYR A 229 -5.85 -8.48 -3.39
N ALA A 230 -6.60 -9.05 -2.43
CA ALA A 230 -8.04 -8.79 -2.31
C ALA A 230 -8.33 -7.42 -1.72
N TYR A 231 -7.67 -7.10 -0.61
CA TYR A 231 -7.75 -5.77 -0.01
C TYR A 231 -6.51 -5.41 0.79
N ASP A 232 -6.30 -4.09 0.92
CA ASP A 232 -5.16 -3.48 1.57
C ASP A 232 -5.61 -2.27 2.37
N HIS A 233 -5.52 -2.36 3.70
CA HIS A 233 -5.90 -1.27 4.61
C HIS A 233 -4.67 -0.74 5.33
N LYS A 234 -4.45 0.56 5.24
CA LYS A 234 -3.37 1.28 5.90
C LYS A 234 -3.97 2.35 6.79
N PHE A 235 -3.66 2.27 8.08
CA PHE A 235 -4.00 3.27 9.08
C PHE A 235 -2.72 3.89 9.61
N GLY A 236 -2.69 5.20 9.76
CA GLY A 236 -1.55 5.93 10.30
C GLY A 236 -2.01 7.06 11.21
N ALA A 237 -1.31 7.25 12.32
CA ALA A 237 -1.39 8.40 13.17
C ALA A 237 0.00 9.05 13.23
N LEU A 238 0.06 10.37 13.12
CA LEU A 238 1.28 11.17 13.20
C LEU A 238 1.05 12.30 14.21
N ILE A 239 2.03 12.54 15.09
CA ILE A 239 1.99 13.63 16.07
C ILE A 239 3.25 14.50 15.96
N ALA A 240 3.09 15.80 16.23
CA ALA A 240 4.16 16.78 16.37
C ALA A 240 4.11 17.40 17.79
N PRO A 241 4.75 16.77 18.79
CA PRO A 241 4.64 17.18 20.20
C PRO A 241 5.10 18.62 20.42
N SER A 242 6.18 19.03 19.73
CA SER A 242 6.78 20.37 19.85
C SER A 242 5.95 21.51 19.23
N LYS A 243 4.83 21.23 18.55
CA LYS A 243 4.05 22.23 17.79
C LYS A 243 2.59 22.26 18.21
N SER A 244 2.36 22.41 19.52
CA SER A 244 1.02 22.40 20.15
C SER A 244 0.34 21.03 20.06
N ALA A 245 1.12 19.94 20.12
CA ALA A 245 0.64 18.57 20.00
C ALA A 245 -0.26 18.32 18.78
N ALA A 246 0.08 18.93 17.64
CA ALA A 246 -0.67 18.71 16.40
C ALA A 246 -0.64 17.22 16.02
N TYR A 247 -1.76 16.72 15.51
CA TYR A 247 -1.90 15.33 15.11
C TYR A 247 -2.66 15.18 13.79
N GLN A 248 -2.31 14.11 13.07
CA GLN A 248 -2.89 13.74 11.78
C GLN A 248 -3.24 12.25 11.82
N LEU A 249 -4.45 11.93 11.37
CA LEU A 249 -4.93 10.56 11.18
C LEU A 249 -5.17 10.33 9.69
N LYS A 250 -4.64 9.24 9.15
CA LYS A 250 -4.76 8.85 7.75
C LYS A 250 -5.27 7.42 7.63
N TYR A 251 -6.24 7.22 6.75
CA TYR A 251 -6.70 5.92 6.30
C TYR A 251 -6.63 5.84 4.78
N HIS A 252 -6.06 4.74 4.28
CA HIS A 252 -6.05 4.40 2.87
C HIS A 252 -6.44 2.93 2.72
N GLY A 253 -7.56 2.69 2.03
CA GLY A 253 -8.10 1.36 1.77
C GLY A 253 -8.15 1.09 0.27
N GLU A 254 -7.71 -0.09 -0.15
CA GLU A 254 -7.89 -0.58 -1.50
C GLU A 254 -8.59 -1.92 -1.48
N MET A 255 -9.55 -2.13 -2.38
CA MET A 255 -10.24 -3.41 -2.58
C MET A 255 -10.23 -3.73 -4.06
N ASN A 256 -9.41 -4.71 -4.47
CA ASN A 256 -9.22 -4.97 -5.89
C ASN A 256 -10.35 -5.80 -6.49
N GLN A 257 -10.71 -5.45 -7.73
CA GLN A 257 -11.74 -6.14 -8.51
C GLN A 257 -13.07 -6.32 -7.76
N LEU A 258 -13.47 -5.36 -6.92
CA LEU A 258 -14.65 -5.45 -6.05
C LEU A 258 -15.96 -5.58 -6.86
N PHE A 259 -16.06 -4.84 -7.97
CA PHE A 259 -17.23 -4.80 -8.83
C PHE A 259 -16.82 -4.66 -10.30
N PHE A 260 -17.30 -5.55 -11.18
CA PHE A 260 -16.96 -5.58 -12.62
C PHE A 260 -15.46 -5.38 -12.94
N ASN A 261 -14.58 -6.10 -12.23
CA ASN A 261 -13.11 -5.98 -12.35
C ASN A 261 -12.54 -4.58 -12.08
N LYS A 262 -13.32 -3.68 -11.47
CA LYS A 262 -12.86 -2.37 -10.98
C LYS A 262 -12.52 -2.47 -9.51
N ASP A 263 -11.55 -1.67 -9.07
CA ASP A 263 -11.21 -1.57 -7.65
C ASP A 263 -11.98 -0.45 -6.99
N LEU A 264 -12.12 -0.56 -5.67
CA LEU A 264 -12.54 0.53 -4.80
C LEU A 264 -11.32 1.06 -4.05
N VAL A 265 -11.13 2.37 -4.05
CA VAL A 265 -10.10 3.08 -3.29
C VAL A 265 -10.78 4.06 -2.35
N LEU A 266 -10.46 3.97 -1.06
CA LEU A 266 -10.99 4.81 0.00
C LEU A 266 -9.84 5.60 0.62
N ASN A 267 -9.99 6.92 0.71
CA ASN A 267 -9.06 7.77 1.45
C ASN A 267 -9.83 8.51 2.53
N ALA A 268 -9.25 8.65 3.71
CA ALA A 268 -9.73 9.57 4.73
C ALA A 268 -8.55 10.20 5.47
N GLU A 269 -8.66 11.48 5.75
CA GLU A 269 -7.63 12.24 6.45
C GLU A 269 -8.28 13.23 7.42
N PHE A 270 -7.75 13.28 8.64
CA PHE A 270 -8.13 14.26 9.66
C PHE A 270 -6.87 14.91 10.22
N VAL A 271 -6.87 16.25 10.36
CA VAL A 271 -5.72 17.00 10.88
C VAL A 271 -6.18 18.03 11.91
N ASN A 272 -5.50 18.10 13.06
CA ASN A 272 -5.80 19.05 14.12
C ASN A 272 -4.56 19.43 14.98
N PRO A 273 -4.24 20.74 15.08
CA PRO A 273 -4.40 21.71 14.00
C PRO A 273 -3.38 21.43 12.88
N THR A 274 -3.58 22.00 11.71
CA THR A 274 -2.57 22.03 10.67
C THR A 274 -1.31 22.75 11.14
N LEU A 275 -0.15 22.34 10.60
CA LEU A 275 1.13 23.04 10.76
C LEU A 275 1.53 23.79 9.49
N ASN A 276 0.55 24.21 8.70
CA ASN A 276 0.80 24.95 7.45
C ASN A 276 1.15 26.41 7.76
N SER A 277 1.99 27.00 6.91
CA SER A 277 2.21 28.45 6.94
C SER A 277 1.44 29.13 5.81
N PHE A 278 1.16 30.41 5.97
CA PHE A 278 0.53 31.25 4.97
C PHE A 278 1.15 32.65 5.03
N PHE A 279 1.72 33.11 3.91
CA PHE A 279 2.40 34.41 3.81
C PHE A 279 1.59 35.41 2.98
N GLY A 280 0.36 35.05 2.59
CA GLY A 280 -0.44 35.79 1.62
C GLY A 280 -0.48 35.11 0.25
N ILE A 281 -1.29 35.67 -0.65
CA ILE A 281 -1.44 35.21 -2.03
C ILE A 281 -0.53 36.05 -2.94
N GLY A 282 0.38 35.38 -3.66
CA GLY A 282 1.28 36.02 -4.61
C GLY A 282 2.70 35.47 -4.57
N ASN A 283 3.49 35.85 -5.58
CA ASN A 283 4.89 35.44 -5.72
C ASN A 283 5.88 36.37 -5.02
N THR A 284 5.44 37.57 -4.63
CA THR A 284 6.24 38.63 -3.98
C THR A 284 5.76 38.95 -2.57
N THR A 285 5.06 38.02 -1.93
CA THR A 285 4.68 38.20 -0.52
C THR A 285 5.93 38.35 0.33
N GLU A 286 5.95 39.28 1.27
CA GLU A 286 7.10 39.55 2.11
C GLU A 286 7.12 38.62 3.33
N PHE A 287 8.31 38.10 3.66
CA PHE A 287 8.56 37.44 4.93
C PHE A 287 9.26 38.40 5.90
N ASP A 288 8.45 39.02 6.76
CA ASP A 288 8.90 39.88 7.84
C ASP A 288 9.53 39.02 8.95
N LYS A 289 10.86 39.12 9.06
CA LYS A 289 11.65 38.32 10.01
C LYS A 289 11.42 38.76 11.45
N ASP A 290 11.01 40.01 11.70
CA ASP A 290 10.82 40.55 13.05
C ASP A 290 9.56 39.97 13.71
N LYS A 291 8.55 39.61 12.91
CA LYS A 291 7.34 38.90 13.39
C LYS A 291 7.58 37.42 13.70
N GLY A 292 8.67 36.85 13.18
CA GLY A 292 9.00 35.44 13.33
C GLY A 292 8.09 34.49 12.54
N VAL A 293 8.51 33.23 12.43
CA VAL A 293 7.82 32.20 11.61
C VAL A 293 6.45 31.82 12.18
N ASP A 294 6.28 31.88 13.50
CA ASP A 294 5.05 31.41 14.17
C ASP A 294 3.84 32.32 13.90
N TYR A 295 4.09 33.60 13.57
CA TYR A 295 3.07 34.54 13.09
C TYR A 295 2.41 34.04 11.79
N TYR A 296 3.19 33.43 10.90
CA TYR A 296 2.71 32.93 9.61
C TYR A 296 2.14 31.51 9.69
N ARG A 297 2.31 30.78 10.81
CA ARG A 297 1.82 29.39 10.96
C ARG A 297 0.34 29.34 11.32
N VAL A 298 -0.52 29.19 10.31
CA VAL A 298 -1.98 29.15 10.45
C VAL A 298 -2.48 27.86 11.12
N ARG A 299 -3.48 28.02 11.99
CA ARG A 299 -4.08 26.92 12.76
C ARG A 299 -5.53 26.73 12.32
N TYR A 300 -5.76 25.70 11.52
CA TYR A 300 -7.10 25.24 11.19
C TYR A 300 -7.16 23.72 11.29
N LYS A 301 -8.36 23.19 11.21
CA LYS A 301 -8.67 21.77 11.30
C LYS A 301 -9.37 21.38 10.02
N TYR A 302 -9.16 20.15 9.57
CA TYR A 302 -9.94 19.64 8.46
C TYR A 302 -10.15 18.13 8.54
N ILE A 303 -11.21 17.69 7.90
CA ILE A 303 -11.45 16.30 7.53
C ILE A 303 -11.70 16.22 6.04
N SER A 304 -11.12 15.21 5.39
CA SER A 304 -11.34 14.94 3.98
C SER A 304 -11.53 13.46 3.73
N GLY A 305 -12.26 13.12 2.67
CA GLY A 305 -12.48 11.74 2.28
C GLY A 305 -12.81 11.59 0.81
N ASP A 306 -12.34 10.50 0.22
CA ASP A 306 -12.60 10.14 -1.17
C ASP A 306 -13.09 8.69 -1.26
N VAL A 307 -14.06 8.45 -2.15
CA VAL A 307 -14.50 7.11 -2.55
C VAL A 307 -14.29 7.00 -4.05
N LEU A 308 -13.24 6.33 -4.50
CA LEU A 308 -12.83 6.31 -5.90
C LEU A 308 -12.98 4.91 -6.49
N ILE A 309 -13.51 4.83 -7.70
CA ILE A 309 -13.46 3.62 -8.51
C ILE A 309 -12.22 3.67 -9.38
N ARG A 310 -11.38 2.63 -9.30
CA ARG A 310 -10.12 2.54 -10.04
C ARG A 310 -10.18 1.46 -11.12
N THR A 311 -9.59 1.78 -12.27
CA THR A 311 -9.35 0.87 -13.38
C THR A 311 -7.86 0.84 -13.71
N ARG A 312 -7.38 -0.29 -14.23
CA ARG A 312 -5.99 -0.50 -14.62
C ARG A 312 -5.94 -1.00 -16.07
N PRO A 313 -6.13 -0.10 -17.06
CA PRO A 313 -6.09 -0.50 -18.47
C PRO A 313 -4.74 -1.09 -18.90
N LYS A 314 -3.66 -0.74 -18.20
CA LYS A 314 -2.30 -1.29 -18.33
C LYS A 314 -1.65 -1.39 -16.96
N ASP A 315 -0.66 -2.25 -16.80
CA ASP A 315 0.05 -2.45 -15.52
C ASP A 315 0.71 -1.17 -14.99
N PHE A 316 1.14 -0.29 -15.89
CA PHE A 316 1.76 0.98 -15.56
C PHE A 316 0.78 2.15 -15.44
N LEU A 317 -0.50 1.99 -15.81
CA LEU A 317 -1.48 3.09 -15.86
C LEU A 317 -2.69 2.78 -14.97
N GLN A 318 -2.90 3.61 -13.96
CA GLN A 318 -4.06 3.57 -13.09
C GLN A 318 -4.91 4.83 -13.29
N LEU A 319 -6.20 4.64 -13.50
CA LEU A 319 -7.18 5.72 -13.61
C LEU A 319 -8.22 5.52 -12.52
N SER A 320 -8.44 6.52 -11.68
CA SER A 320 -9.44 6.46 -10.62
C SER A 320 -10.29 7.72 -10.56
N ALA A 321 -11.60 7.58 -10.34
CA ALA A 321 -12.49 8.72 -10.18
C ALA A 321 -13.65 8.41 -9.23
N GLY A 322 -14.20 9.42 -8.57
CA GLY A 322 -15.35 9.28 -7.69
C GLY A 322 -15.61 10.51 -6.81
N PRO A 323 -16.58 10.43 -5.89
CA PRO A 323 -16.91 11.52 -4.99
C PRO A 323 -15.79 11.84 -3.99
N SER A 324 -15.73 13.11 -3.63
CA SER A 324 -14.79 13.68 -2.66
C SER A 324 -15.53 14.64 -1.73
N PHE A 325 -15.10 14.68 -0.47
CA PHE A 325 -15.62 15.54 0.58
C PHE A 325 -14.47 16.24 1.31
N TYR A 326 -14.69 17.51 1.67
CA TYR A 326 -13.74 18.28 2.46
C TYR A 326 -14.50 19.19 3.42
N HIS A 327 -14.11 19.20 4.69
CA HIS A 327 -14.66 20.11 5.69
C HIS A 327 -13.52 20.79 6.45
N TYR A 328 -13.60 22.11 6.52
CA TYR A 328 -12.64 23.01 7.16
C TYR A 328 -13.32 23.78 8.28
N TRP A 329 -12.58 23.95 9.38
CA TRP A 329 -12.97 24.85 10.47
C TRP A 329 -11.73 25.36 11.21
N ASN A 330 -11.84 26.52 11.82
CA ASN A 330 -10.80 27.12 12.65
C ASN A 330 -11.43 28.06 13.68
N ASP A 331 -10.64 28.42 14.67
CA ASP A 331 -11.04 29.28 15.77
C ASP A 331 -10.18 30.57 15.73
N PHE A 332 -10.80 31.74 15.94
CA PHE A 332 -10.08 33.01 15.98
C PHE A 332 -9.03 33.04 17.09
N THR A 333 -9.35 32.47 18.25
CA THR A 333 -8.44 32.39 19.40
C THR A 333 -7.11 31.74 19.05
N ASP A 334 -7.14 30.66 18.26
CA ASP A 334 -5.96 29.90 17.83
C ASP A 334 -5.10 30.66 16.80
N ASN A 335 -5.60 31.78 16.27
CA ASN A 335 -4.94 32.61 15.27
C ASN A 335 -4.88 34.10 15.60
N SER A 336 -5.23 34.50 16.82
CA SER A 336 -5.36 35.90 17.22
C SER A 336 -4.01 36.66 17.15
N ASP A 337 -2.91 35.97 17.43
CA ASP A 337 -1.52 36.45 17.34
C ASP A 337 -0.86 36.14 15.98
N LYS A 338 -1.64 35.71 14.98
CA LYS A 338 -1.16 35.23 13.68
C LYS A 338 -1.63 36.10 12.54
N ILE A 339 -1.08 35.86 11.36
CA ILE A 339 -1.45 36.56 10.13
C ILE A 339 -2.96 36.51 9.84
N LEU A 340 -3.64 35.39 10.10
CA LEU A 340 -5.10 35.30 9.89
C LEU A 340 -5.86 36.21 10.86
N GLY A 341 -5.43 36.31 12.11
CA GLY A 341 -5.98 37.25 13.08
C GLY A 341 -5.79 38.69 12.63
N SER A 342 -4.58 39.05 12.18
CA SER A 342 -4.28 40.40 11.66
C SER A 342 -5.11 40.77 10.43
N ILE A 343 -5.30 39.84 9.48
CA ILE A 343 -6.13 40.07 8.30
C ILE A 343 -7.59 40.31 8.73
N ALA A 344 -8.10 39.48 9.62
CA ALA A 344 -9.47 39.57 10.11
C ALA A 344 -9.75 40.84 10.92
N THR A 345 -8.79 41.34 11.71
CA THR A 345 -8.96 42.60 12.45
C THR A 345 -8.91 43.83 11.55
N ASN A 346 -8.18 43.76 10.44
CA ASN A 346 -8.04 44.88 9.50
C ASN A 346 -9.21 44.97 8.50
N ASN A 347 -9.94 43.87 8.27
CA ASN A 347 -11.12 43.85 7.42
C ASN A 347 -12.22 42.94 8.01
N LEU A 348 -13.28 43.56 8.54
CA LEU A 348 -14.37 42.86 9.23
C LEU A 348 -15.11 41.86 8.32
N ALA A 349 -15.16 42.11 7.01
CA ALA A 349 -15.75 41.19 6.04
C ALA A 349 -14.90 39.92 5.85
N ASP A 350 -13.56 40.04 5.90
CA ASP A 350 -12.64 38.91 5.78
C ASP A 350 -12.65 38.05 7.06
N SER A 351 -12.86 38.68 8.23
CA SER A 351 -13.03 37.98 9.51
C SER A 351 -14.15 36.94 9.46
N LEU A 352 -15.33 37.33 8.96
CA LEU A 352 -16.50 36.45 8.86
C LEU A 352 -16.30 35.29 7.88
N SER A 353 -15.49 35.48 6.83
CA SER A 353 -15.21 34.43 5.84
C SER A 353 -14.10 33.47 6.29
N ILE A 354 -12.98 33.98 6.83
CA ILE A 354 -11.80 33.17 7.20
C ILE A 354 -12.10 32.21 8.35
N PHE A 355 -12.91 32.65 9.32
CA PHE A 355 -13.23 31.90 10.53
C PHE A 355 -14.54 31.10 10.46
N SER A 356 -15.18 31.09 9.29
CA SER A 356 -16.38 30.29 9.06
C SER A 356 -16.05 28.83 8.78
N ASN A 357 -16.98 27.95 9.16
CA ASN A 357 -16.96 26.56 8.72
C ASN A 357 -17.15 26.51 7.21
N LYS A 358 -16.32 25.74 6.52
CA LYS A 358 -16.44 25.53 5.07
C LYS A 358 -16.63 24.05 4.78
N VAL A 359 -17.59 23.75 3.91
CA VAL A 359 -18.00 22.38 3.59
C VAL A 359 -18.06 22.26 2.08
N TYR A 360 -17.41 21.22 1.56
CA TYR A 360 -17.35 20.97 0.14
C TYR A 360 -17.66 19.51 -0.17
N ALA A 361 -18.37 19.30 -1.26
CA ALA A 361 -18.51 17.99 -1.88
C ALA A 361 -18.34 18.12 -3.39
N GLY A 362 -17.83 17.06 -4.02
CA GLY A 362 -17.67 17.08 -5.46
C GLY A 362 -17.00 15.83 -5.99
N LEU A 363 -16.25 15.98 -7.08
CA LEU A 363 -15.62 14.87 -7.78
C LEU A 363 -14.11 15.03 -7.78
N ARG A 364 -13.42 13.89 -7.71
CA ARG A 364 -11.97 13.79 -7.87
C ARG A 364 -11.67 12.72 -8.91
N ALA A 365 -10.71 13.00 -9.78
CA ALA A 365 -10.16 12.08 -10.76
C ALA A 365 -8.64 12.11 -10.66
N LYS A 366 -8.01 10.94 -10.75
CA LYS A 366 -6.57 10.77 -10.63
C LYS A 366 -6.06 9.82 -11.71
N MET A 367 -4.99 10.24 -12.36
CA MET A 367 -4.17 9.42 -13.24
C MET A 367 -2.83 9.15 -12.55
N ASP A 368 -2.41 7.90 -12.48
CA ASP A 368 -1.11 7.48 -11.96
C ASP A 368 -0.43 6.59 -12.99
N ILE A 369 0.59 7.13 -13.65
CA ILE A 369 1.50 6.42 -14.53
C ILE A 369 2.73 6.05 -13.71
N ASN A 370 2.95 4.75 -13.50
CA ASN A 370 4.12 4.26 -12.78
C ASN A 370 4.86 3.22 -13.63
N TYR A 371 5.93 3.65 -14.25
CA TYR A 371 6.85 2.82 -15.02
C TYR A 371 8.25 2.89 -14.39
N THR A 372 8.35 2.45 -13.13
CA THR A 372 9.61 2.45 -12.37
C THR A 372 10.10 1.03 -12.11
N ASN A 373 11.42 0.86 -12.02
CA ASN A 373 12.04 -0.46 -11.83
C ASN A 373 11.98 -1.00 -10.40
N SER A 374 11.59 -0.19 -9.42
CA SER A 374 11.46 -0.57 -8.01
C SER A 374 10.46 0.33 -7.33
N GLU A 375 9.57 -0.24 -6.51
CA GLU A 375 8.58 0.53 -5.76
C GLU A 375 9.21 1.37 -4.64
N ILE A 376 10.26 0.85 -3.99
CA ILE A 376 10.84 1.45 -2.78
C ILE A 376 11.98 2.41 -3.15
N PHE A 377 12.89 1.97 -4.02
CA PHE A 377 14.05 2.75 -4.46
C PHE A 377 14.15 2.76 -6.00
N PRO A 378 13.29 3.54 -6.69
CA PRO A 378 13.39 3.70 -8.14
C PRO A 378 14.76 4.27 -8.51
N THR A 379 15.45 3.60 -9.43
CA THR A 379 16.72 4.08 -10.02
C THR A 379 16.57 4.35 -11.51
N ARG A 380 15.54 3.80 -12.15
CA ARG A 380 15.19 4.03 -13.55
C ARG A 380 13.68 4.07 -13.73
N GLY A 381 13.24 4.92 -14.66
CA GLY A 381 11.86 4.96 -15.11
C GLY A 381 11.15 6.26 -14.77
N ILE A 382 9.83 6.28 -14.94
CA ILE A 382 9.01 7.50 -14.83
C ILE A 382 7.84 7.22 -13.90
N ARG A 383 7.57 8.18 -13.03
CA ARG A 383 6.31 8.26 -12.30
C ARG A 383 5.64 9.59 -12.63
N TRP A 384 4.39 9.56 -13.05
CA TRP A 384 3.63 10.75 -13.39
C TRP A 384 2.23 10.67 -12.80
N ILE A 385 1.90 11.61 -11.92
CA ILE A 385 0.61 11.70 -11.26
C ILE A 385 -0.07 12.99 -11.71
N THR A 386 -1.32 12.89 -12.14
CA THR A 386 -2.20 14.04 -12.37
C THR A 386 -3.45 13.88 -11.52
N ASP A 387 -3.80 14.92 -10.76
CA ASP A 387 -4.97 14.98 -9.90
C ASP A 387 -5.87 16.13 -10.37
N PHE A 388 -7.13 15.82 -10.61
CA PHE A 388 -8.17 16.77 -10.94
C PHE A 388 -9.26 16.70 -9.87
N SER A 389 -9.69 17.85 -9.37
CA SER A 389 -10.80 17.94 -8.42
C SER A 389 -11.73 19.09 -8.78
N ARG A 390 -13.04 18.84 -8.72
CA ARG A 390 -14.08 19.87 -8.74
C ARG A 390 -14.90 19.73 -7.47
N LEU A 391 -14.73 20.68 -6.55
CA LEU A 391 -15.41 20.73 -5.26
C LEU A 391 -16.41 21.90 -5.27
N TYR A 392 -17.66 21.61 -4.96
CA TYR A 392 -18.71 22.62 -4.79
C TYR A 392 -18.81 23.00 -3.32
N GLY A 393 -18.86 24.30 -3.04
CA GLY A 393 -19.17 24.78 -1.69
C GLY A 393 -20.63 24.49 -1.34
N LEU A 394 -20.86 23.92 -0.16
CA LEU A 394 -22.19 23.52 0.32
C LEU A 394 -22.81 24.54 1.29
N ASN A 395 -22.11 25.63 1.59
CA ASN A 395 -22.62 26.75 2.38
C ASN A 395 -22.15 28.08 1.77
N GLU A 396 -22.75 29.19 2.20
CA GLU A 396 -22.54 30.53 1.62
C GLU A 396 -21.09 31.01 1.70
N GLN A 397 -20.33 30.53 2.67
CA GLN A 397 -18.94 30.93 2.91
C GLN A 397 -17.90 30.05 2.18
N SER A 398 -18.33 29.02 1.45
CA SER A 398 -17.46 28.09 0.74
C SER A 398 -17.34 28.45 -0.75
N PHE A 399 -16.15 28.85 -1.21
CA PHE A 399 -15.93 29.09 -2.64
C PHE A 399 -15.70 27.78 -3.39
N SER A 400 -16.57 27.49 -4.36
CA SER A 400 -16.38 26.32 -5.24
C SER A 400 -15.01 26.39 -5.92
N ASN A 401 -14.39 25.24 -6.13
CA ASN A 401 -13.01 25.14 -6.61
C ASN A 401 -12.84 24.01 -7.62
N THR A 402 -12.23 24.34 -8.76
CA THR A 402 -11.78 23.40 -9.79
C THR A 402 -10.28 23.52 -9.85
N LYS A 403 -9.58 22.42 -9.60
CA LYS A 403 -8.14 22.39 -9.52
C LYS A 403 -7.61 21.20 -10.29
N ILE A 404 -6.53 21.44 -11.02
CA ILE A 404 -5.69 20.39 -11.59
C ILE A 404 -4.27 20.54 -11.07
N THR A 405 -3.64 19.45 -10.67
CA THR A 405 -2.21 19.39 -10.37
C THR A 405 -1.57 18.22 -11.08
N THR A 406 -0.30 18.37 -11.45
CA THR A 406 0.46 17.33 -12.12
C THR A 406 1.89 17.33 -11.60
N ASP A 407 2.44 16.13 -11.37
CA ASP A 407 3.79 15.89 -10.86
C ASP A 407 4.41 14.73 -11.65
N MET A 408 5.49 15.01 -12.35
CA MET A 408 6.29 14.04 -13.08
C MET A 408 7.67 13.93 -12.43
N THR A 409 8.06 12.70 -12.12
CA THR A 409 9.39 12.35 -11.62
C THR A 409 10.05 11.34 -12.56
N ILE A 410 11.21 11.70 -13.10
CA ILE A 410 12.01 10.87 -13.99
C ILE A 410 13.26 10.42 -13.23
N TYR A 411 13.47 9.11 -13.16
CA TYR A 411 14.64 8.48 -12.56
C TYR A 411 15.58 8.03 -13.67
N ALA A 412 16.79 8.58 -13.68
CA ALA A 412 17.81 8.28 -14.67
C ALA A 412 19.10 7.79 -13.98
N LYS A 413 19.47 6.54 -14.27
CA LYS A 413 20.78 5.99 -13.93
C LYS A 413 21.75 6.34 -15.04
N VAL A 414 22.79 7.13 -14.74
CA VAL A 414 23.67 7.73 -15.77
C VAL A 414 24.80 6.79 -16.19
N SER A 415 25.09 5.70 -15.47
CA SER A 415 26.11 4.70 -15.88
C SER A 415 25.83 3.28 -15.41
N ASP A 416 26.38 2.28 -16.11
CA ASP A 416 26.15 0.86 -15.81
C ASP A 416 26.88 0.36 -14.55
N VAL A 417 27.95 1.03 -14.13
CA VAL A 417 28.76 0.72 -12.93
C VAL A 417 28.24 1.45 -11.66
N SER A 418 27.05 2.08 -11.72
CA SER A 418 26.73 3.33 -11.00
C SER A 418 26.99 3.41 -9.49
N LYS A 419 27.84 4.38 -9.14
CA LYS A 419 27.70 5.18 -7.93
C LYS A 419 26.72 6.36 -8.10
N PHE A 420 26.36 6.75 -9.33
CA PHE A 420 25.61 7.98 -9.59
C PHE A 420 24.17 7.75 -10.08
N SER A 421 23.19 8.46 -9.52
CA SER A 421 21.82 8.53 -10.04
C SER A 421 21.29 9.97 -10.05
N SER A 422 20.45 10.28 -11.03
CA SER A 422 19.77 11.57 -11.14
C SER A 422 18.26 11.37 -11.09
N VAL A 423 17.58 12.28 -10.40
CA VAL A 423 16.13 12.37 -10.35
C VAL A 423 15.75 13.75 -10.85
N LEU A 424 14.94 13.81 -11.91
CA LEU A 424 14.37 15.05 -12.41
C LEU A 424 12.91 15.10 -11.99
N ARG A 425 12.46 16.24 -11.45
CA ARG A 425 11.07 16.43 -11.05
C ARG A 425 10.53 17.71 -11.67
N VAL A 426 9.36 17.64 -12.26
CA VAL A 426 8.65 18.76 -12.88
C VAL A 426 7.19 18.67 -12.48
N GLY A 427 6.59 19.78 -12.08
CA GLY A 427 5.18 19.79 -11.72
C GLY A 427 4.54 21.16 -11.91
N ALA A 428 3.21 21.14 -12.01
CA ALA A 428 2.40 22.32 -12.18
C ALA A 428 1.05 22.16 -11.49
N GLY A 429 0.37 23.27 -11.25
CA GLY A 429 -0.99 23.27 -10.75
C GLY A 429 -1.74 24.53 -11.14
N HIS A 430 -3.04 24.41 -11.34
CA HIS A 430 -3.90 25.52 -11.71
C HIS A 430 -5.27 25.37 -11.08
N ILE A 431 -5.78 26.47 -10.52
CA ILE A 431 -7.16 26.64 -10.08
C ILE A 431 -7.90 27.43 -11.15
N PHE A 432 -8.97 26.88 -11.71
CA PHE A 432 -9.72 27.55 -12.80
C PHE A 432 -10.66 28.64 -12.28
N ASN A 433 -11.07 28.55 -11.01
CA ASN A 433 -12.00 29.49 -10.41
C ASN A 433 -11.34 30.86 -10.17
N GLU A 434 -12.13 31.93 -10.29
CA GLU A 434 -11.65 33.29 -10.03
C GLU A 434 -11.39 33.56 -8.56
N ASN A 435 -12.27 33.06 -7.69
CA ASN A 435 -12.16 33.13 -6.24
C ASN A 435 -11.93 31.72 -5.69
N PHE A 436 -11.08 31.60 -4.69
CA PHE A 436 -10.78 30.36 -3.98
C PHE A 436 -10.34 30.66 -2.56
N ASP A 437 -10.53 29.70 -1.66
CA ASP A 437 -10.12 29.84 -0.27
C ASP A 437 -8.60 29.67 -0.10
N PHE A 438 -7.99 30.41 0.83
CA PHE A 438 -6.52 30.44 0.98
C PHE A 438 -5.91 29.05 1.17
N PHE A 439 -6.57 28.15 1.91
CA PHE A 439 -6.11 26.77 2.15
C PHE A 439 -6.25 25.86 0.91
N GLN A 440 -6.97 26.30 -0.11
CA GLN A 440 -7.10 25.59 -1.39
C GLN A 440 -6.08 26.03 -2.43
N ALA A 441 -5.40 27.15 -2.19
CA ALA A 441 -4.37 27.71 -3.06
C ALA A 441 -3.29 26.67 -3.40
N VAL A 442 -2.81 26.70 -4.64
CA VAL A 442 -1.60 25.97 -4.97
C VAL A 442 -0.41 26.69 -4.34
N ASN A 443 0.56 25.94 -3.81
CA ASN A 443 1.64 26.52 -3.02
C ASN A 443 2.98 25.81 -3.26
N LEU A 444 4.07 26.50 -2.91
CA LEU A 444 5.45 26.02 -2.97
C LEU A 444 6.18 26.34 -1.65
N GLY A 445 7.09 25.44 -1.24
CA GLY A 445 7.87 25.52 0.00
C GLY A 445 8.48 24.17 0.39
N SER A 446 9.15 24.12 1.55
CA SER A 446 9.92 22.93 1.98
C SER A 446 9.16 21.59 1.96
N ASN A 447 7.83 21.59 2.14
CA ASN A 447 6.98 20.40 2.13
C ASN A 447 6.57 19.93 0.73
N ASN A 448 6.56 20.81 -0.26
CA ASN A 448 5.98 20.54 -1.57
C ASN A 448 6.75 21.20 -2.73
N PHE A 449 8.08 21.26 -2.59
CA PHE A 449 9.11 21.73 -3.54
C PHE A 449 9.67 23.12 -3.20
N LEU A 450 10.97 23.36 -3.42
CA LEU A 450 11.76 24.49 -2.90
C LEU A 450 12.21 24.30 -1.44
N ARG A 451 13.04 23.28 -1.21
CA ARG A 451 13.54 22.84 0.11
C ARG A 451 14.27 23.91 0.92
N GLY A 452 14.79 24.97 0.28
CA GLY A 452 15.42 26.10 0.97
C GLY A 452 14.45 27.14 1.53
N PHE A 453 13.16 27.07 1.20
CA PHE A 453 12.13 28.03 1.66
C PHE A 453 11.20 27.42 2.70
N ARG A 454 10.58 28.28 3.51
CA ARG A 454 9.61 27.88 4.55
C ARG A 454 8.43 27.09 3.97
N LYS A 455 7.74 26.33 4.83
CA LYS A 455 6.58 25.53 4.41
C LYS A 455 5.52 26.42 3.78
N ASN A 456 4.94 26.02 2.64
CA ASN A 456 3.92 26.82 1.91
C ASN A 456 4.28 28.31 1.72
N ARG A 457 5.57 28.63 1.51
CA ARG A 457 6.08 30.00 1.44
C ARG A 457 5.36 30.88 0.41
N PHE A 458 5.05 30.31 -0.75
CA PHE A 458 4.38 31.01 -1.85
C PHE A 458 3.05 30.35 -2.15
N SER A 459 1.98 31.14 -2.27
CA SER A 459 0.63 30.63 -2.56
C SER A 459 0.00 31.40 -3.72
N GLY A 460 -0.72 30.71 -4.60
CA GLY A 460 -1.32 31.32 -5.79
C GLY A 460 -2.44 30.51 -6.43
N LYS A 461 -2.92 31.02 -7.57
CA LYS A 461 -3.90 30.36 -8.47
C LYS A 461 -3.23 29.34 -9.38
N THR A 462 -2.01 29.65 -9.84
CA THR A 462 -1.19 28.78 -10.68
C THR A 462 0.16 28.57 -10.03
N MET A 463 0.76 27.39 -10.20
CA MET A 463 2.14 27.11 -9.80
C MET A 463 2.85 26.28 -10.87
N PHE A 464 4.16 26.43 -10.93
CA PHE A 464 5.06 25.59 -11.71
C PHE A 464 6.35 25.41 -10.92
N TYR A 465 6.94 24.23 -11.01
CA TYR A 465 8.23 23.96 -10.45
C TYR A 465 8.99 22.89 -11.23
N ALA A 466 10.32 22.96 -11.17
CA ALA A 466 11.21 21.99 -11.78
C ALA A 466 12.51 21.88 -10.97
N GLY A 467 13.17 20.74 -11.01
CA GLY A 467 14.47 20.59 -10.36
C GLY A 467 15.05 19.20 -10.49
N THR A 468 16.23 19.05 -9.91
CA THR A 468 17.01 17.81 -10.00
C THR A 468 17.66 17.46 -8.67
N ASP A 469 17.66 16.17 -8.35
CA ASP A 469 18.47 15.57 -7.29
C ASP A 469 19.55 14.72 -7.95
N LEU A 470 20.80 14.93 -7.53
CA LEU A 470 21.95 14.13 -7.89
C LEU A 470 22.38 13.33 -6.68
N LYS A 471 22.43 12.01 -6.80
CA LYS A 471 22.85 11.11 -5.73
C LYS A 471 24.13 10.40 -6.12
N TYR A 472 25.09 10.38 -5.21
CA TYR A 472 26.36 9.70 -5.39
C TYR A 472 26.65 8.76 -4.22
N SER A 473 26.62 7.46 -4.48
CA SER A 473 27.02 6.40 -3.56
C SER A 473 28.53 6.44 -3.35
N LEU A 474 28.95 6.70 -2.12
CA LEU A 474 30.36 6.80 -1.76
C LEU A 474 30.96 5.39 -1.57
N PHE A 475 30.35 4.63 -0.66
CA PHE A 475 30.77 3.28 -0.27
C PHE A 475 29.60 2.49 0.34
N ARG A 476 29.78 1.17 0.41
CA ARG A 476 28.83 0.28 1.08
C ARG A 476 29.33 -0.05 2.49
N ALA A 477 28.61 0.40 3.50
CA ALA A 477 28.89 0.05 4.89
C ALA A 477 28.59 -1.44 5.11
N LYS A 478 29.55 -2.16 5.72
CA LYS A 478 29.41 -3.58 6.08
C LYS A 478 29.44 -3.70 7.61
N SER A 479 28.29 -3.91 8.23
CA SER A 479 28.18 -4.25 9.66
C SER A 479 27.39 -5.54 9.83
N LYS A 480 27.61 -6.24 10.95
CA LYS A 480 26.86 -7.46 11.32
C LYS A 480 25.36 -7.19 11.49
N LEU A 481 24.97 -5.96 11.83
CA LEU A 481 23.58 -5.58 12.08
C LEU A 481 22.94 -4.83 10.90
N LEU A 482 23.68 -3.93 10.24
CA LEU A 482 23.16 -3.04 9.19
C LEU A 482 24.18 -2.88 8.05
N ALA A 483 23.90 -3.47 6.89
CA ALA A 483 24.68 -3.25 5.68
C ALA A 483 23.88 -2.38 4.70
N GLY A 484 24.52 -1.39 4.09
CA GLY A 484 23.82 -0.43 3.24
C GLY A 484 24.73 0.55 2.53
N ASP A 485 24.17 1.24 1.54
CA ASP A 485 24.90 2.23 0.77
C ASP A 485 24.90 3.57 1.51
N VAL A 486 26.09 4.15 1.69
CA VAL A 486 26.29 5.51 2.20
C VAL A 486 26.63 6.40 1.02
N GLY A 487 25.95 7.53 0.90
CA GLY A 487 26.17 8.44 -0.21
C GLY A 487 25.85 9.89 0.10
N MET A 488 26.07 10.73 -0.91
CA MET A 488 25.76 12.16 -0.90
C MET A 488 24.56 12.44 -1.79
N ILE A 489 23.81 13.49 -1.45
CA ILE A 489 22.74 14.06 -2.28
C ILE A 489 23.08 15.52 -2.52
N GLY A 490 22.96 15.98 -3.76
CA GLY A 490 22.91 17.40 -4.12
C GLY A 490 21.59 17.67 -4.83
N PHE A 491 21.05 18.88 -4.70
CA PHE A 491 19.84 19.26 -5.42
C PHE A 491 19.83 20.73 -5.84
N TYR A 492 19.08 20.99 -6.91
CA TYR A 492 18.76 22.33 -7.40
C TYR A 492 17.31 22.38 -7.85
N GLU A 493 16.57 23.37 -7.39
CA GLU A 493 15.13 23.50 -7.54
C GLU A 493 14.76 24.93 -7.93
N LEU A 494 13.77 25.07 -8.79
CA LEU A 494 13.17 26.35 -9.18
C LEU A 494 11.65 26.25 -9.20
N GLY A 495 10.97 27.33 -8.83
CA GLY A 495 9.52 27.34 -8.71
C GLY A 495 8.93 28.74 -8.71
N ARG A 496 7.67 28.84 -9.13
CA ARG A 496 6.94 30.10 -9.19
C ARG A 496 5.46 29.87 -8.99
N VAL A 497 4.79 30.85 -8.38
CA VAL A 497 3.33 30.94 -8.31
C VAL A 497 2.83 32.18 -9.07
N TRP A 498 1.57 32.15 -9.50
CA TRP A 498 0.89 33.29 -10.11
C TRP A 498 -0.45 33.53 -9.43
N ALA A 499 -0.81 34.80 -9.24
CA ALA A 499 -2.10 35.25 -8.71
C ALA A 499 -2.62 36.44 -9.53
N LYS A 500 -3.94 36.70 -9.43
CA LYS A 500 -4.71 37.61 -10.30
C LYS A 500 -4.25 39.09 -10.28
N GLN A 501 -3.39 39.49 -9.35
CA GLN A 501 -2.97 40.88 -9.14
C GLN A 501 -1.46 41.09 -8.95
N THR A 502 -0.61 40.10 -9.23
CA THR A 502 0.87 40.25 -9.09
C THR A 502 1.59 39.99 -10.40
N SER A 503 2.28 41.01 -10.93
CA SER A 503 2.99 41.00 -12.22
C SER A 503 4.45 40.56 -12.13
N SER A 504 4.99 40.31 -10.93
CA SER A 504 6.42 40.01 -10.72
C SER A 504 6.88 38.72 -11.40
N GLY A 505 8.06 38.76 -12.04
CA GLY A 505 8.46 37.84 -13.10
C GLY A 505 9.42 36.68 -12.79
N HIS A 506 10.06 36.62 -11.62
CA HIS A 506 11.18 35.67 -11.42
C HIS A 506 10.75 34.33 -10.81
N PHE A 507 11.57 33.31 -11.09
CA PHE A 507 11.52 32.02 -10.42
C PHE A 507 12.31 32.10 -9.12
N HIS A 508 11.72 31.58 -8.05
CA HIS A 508 12.41 31.31 -6.79
C HIS A 508 13.26 30.07 -6.96
N HIS A 509 14.52 30.10 -6.53
CA HIS A 509 15.40 28.94 -6.57
C HIS A 509 15.86 28.52 -5.18
N SER A 510 16.09 27.22 -5.01
CA SER A 510 16.76 26.69 -3.83
C SER A 510 17.71 25.59 -4.21
N TYR A 511 18.81 25.48 -3.49
CA TYR A 511 19.83 24.47 -3.74
C TYR A 511 20.36 23.94 -2.43
N GLY A 512 21.02 22.80 -2.46
CA GLY A 512 21.56 22.22 -1.24
C GLY A 512 22.06 20.81 -1.42
N GLY A 513 22.29 20.16 -0.30
CA GLY A 513 22.80 18.81 -0.29
C GLY A 513 22.87 18.21 1.09
N GLY A 514 23.38 16.98 1.15
CA GLY A 514 23.43 16.22 2.38
C GLY A 514 23.95 14.81 2.19
N LEU A 515 23.75 14.00 3.21
CA LEU A 515 24.18 12.60 3.24
C LEU A 515 22.96 11.69 3.36
N TYR A 516 23.09 10.49 2.80
CA TYR A 516 22.12 9.42 2.99
C TYR A 516 22.79 8.10 3.37
N PHE A 517 22.03 7.28 4.08
CA PHE A 517 22.33 5.89 4.34
C PHE A 517 21.10 5.03 4.03
N ALA A 518 21.26 4.03 3.17
CA ALA A 518 20.19 3.14 2.74
C ALA A 518 20.51 1.68 3.12
N PRO A 519 20.21 1.25 4.36
CA PRO A 519 20.38 -0.14 4.76
C PRO A 519 19.38 -1.07 4.06
N PHE A 520 19.90 -2.16 3.51
CA PHE A 520 19.16 -3.26 2.87
C PHE A 520 18.15 -2.87 1.80
N ASP A 521 18.25 -1.66 1.22
CA ASP A 521 17.22 -1.11 0.32
C ASP A 521 15.80 -1.16 0.92
N LEU A 522 15.70 -1.11 2.25
CA LEU A 522 14.43 -1.15 2.98
C LEU A 522 14.06 0.20 3.60
N VAL A 523 15.05 0.98 4.05
CA VAL A 523 14.88 2.25 4.75
C VAL A 523 15.89 3.25 4.22
N MET A 524 15.54 4.54 4.14
CA MET A 524 16.47 5.63 3.85
C MET A 524 16.58 6.54 5.08
N LEU A 525 17.80 6.73 5.54
CA LEU A 525 18.18 7.83 6.41
C LEU A 525 18.74 8.93 5.53
N SER A 526 18.25 10.16 5.66
CA SER A 526 18.85 11.30 4.98
C SER A 526 18.81 12.55 5.85
N GLY A 527 19.93 13.26 5.89
CA GLY A 527 20.03 14.60 6.44
C GLY A 527 20.47 15.56 5.35
N THR A 528 19.67 16.58 5.07
CA THR A 528 19.94 17.57 4.00
C THR A 528 19.78 18.99 4.51
N VAL A 529 20.60 19.90 3.99
CA VAL A 529 20.50 21.34 4.18
C VAL A 529 20.11 21.99 2.87
N GLY A 530 19.06 22.81 2.88
CA GLY A 530 18.62 23.63 1.75
C GLY A 530 18.90 25.11 2.00
N PHE A 531 19.36 25.79 0.97
CA PHE A 531 19.68 27.21 0.94
C PHE A 531 18.74 27.93 -0.04
N SER A 532 18.28 29.12 0.35
CA SER A 532 17.56 30.08 -0.49
C SER A 532 18.02 31.50 -0.14
N GLU A 533 17.50 32.49 -0.86
CA GLU A 533 17.72 33.91 -0.53
C GLU A 533 17.14 34.32 0.84
N GLU A 534 16.15 33.58 1.36
CA GLU A 534 15.45 33.94 2.59
C GLU A 534 15.90 33.15 3.83
N SER A 535 16.33 31.90 3.66
CA SER A 535 16.49 30.95 4.76
C SER A 535 17.46 29.81 4.46
N VAL A 536 17.98 29.22 5.54
CA VAL A 536 18.71 27.95 5.53
C VAL A 536 17.92 26.95 6.37
N LEU A 537 17.53 25.83 5.76
CA LEU A 537 16.65 24.83 6.39
C LEU A 537 17.31 23.46 6.45
N PHE A 538 17.24 22.85 7.63
CA PHE A 538 17.68 21.48 7.86
C PHE A 538 16.49 20.53 7.87
N ASN A 539 16.65 19.38 7.21
CA ASN A 539 15.67 18.30 7.20
C ASN A 539 16.37 16.96 7.48
N PHE A 540 15.81 16.20 8.43
CA PHE A 540 16.24 14.85 8.75
C PHE A 540 15.05 13.89 8.64
N THR A 541 15.20 12.85 7.82
CA THR A 541 14.15 11.85 7.58
C THR A 541 14.67 10.45 7.83
N LEU A 542 13.93 9.68 8.65
CA LEU A 542 14.06 8.24 8.82
C LEU A 542 12.77 7.58 8.33
N GLY A 543 12.83 6.85 7.23
CA GLY A 543 11.65 6.14 6.72
C GLY A 543 11.82 5.56 5.33
N THR A 544 10.73 5.05 4.78
CA THR A 544 10.69 4.57 3.40
C THR A 544 10.13 5.68 2.51
N LYS A 545 10.88 6.11 1.50
CA LYS A 545 10.48 6.97 0.35
C LYS A 545 9.80 8.35 0.62
N PHE A 546 9.35 8.71 1.82
CA PHE A 546 8.51 9.87 2.08
C PHE A 546 9.18 10.93 2.97
N ASN A 547 9.04 12.22 2.58
CA ASN A 547 9.16 13.33 3.52
C ASN A 547 8.05 13.20 4.56
N LEU A 548 8.41 13.01 5.83
CA LEU A 548 7.46 13.11 6.93
C LEU A 548 7.21 14.60 7.18
N THR A 549 6.06 15.08 6.76
CA THR A 549 5.59 16.46 7.00
C THR A 549 4.11 16.44 7.32
N PHE A 550 3.66 17.39 8.14
CA PHE A 550 2.24 17.60 8.40
C PHE A 550 1.48 18.08 7.17
#